data_AF-A0A8J4W9T7-F1
#
_entry.id   AF-A0A8J4W9T7-F1
#
_cell.length_a   1.000
_cell.length_b   1.000
_cell.length_c   1.000
_cell.angle_alpha   90.00
_cell.angle_beta   90.00
_cell.angle_gamma   90.00
#
_symmetry.space_group_name_H-M   'P 1'
#
loop_
_entity.id
_entity.type
_entity.pdbx_description
1 polymer ?
#
loop_
_entity_poly.entity_id
_entity_poly.type
_entity_poly.pdbx_seq_one_letter_code
_entity_poly.pdbx_strand_id
1 'polypeptide(L)'
;MNARQLEQLVEKARERKLFLMEGMWTRFLPPITQARAWIAEGRIGEVRLVKADFGFRVGWEPEGRLLNPDLGGGALLDAGVYPISFASMIFGEQPQHVWSTANIGQTGVDEQFSVLLSYSEGRSASLNGAIRLNLSNEAVIYGTEGYIRLPLFLAGKEAYLHVNGQDEPEKFTDDRTCIGYAFEAEEAGRCILEGRTESRTIQLDESLEIMKLMDTIRDIPPGSYADNQGQHPVDKLIVEGSPDGLFSTLPIRAMVNNMGAAGIPAAVSNTAGTYICNNTMYRVLDHIRLKHLPIRAGFVHFPASTEMAVLQPSVPSLPIPMMLVALRVMIRTVVAE
;
A
#
# COMPACT_ATOMS: atom_id res chain seq x y z
N MET A 1 7.84 -1.69 -9.10
CA MET A 1 6.45 -1.76 -9.59
C MET A 1 5.59 -0.84 -8.73
N ASN A 2 4.90 0.14 -9.31
CA ASN A 2 4.10 1.14 -8.58
C ASN A 2 2.90 1.64 -9.41
N ALA A 3 2.05 2.48 -8.81
CA ALA A 3 0.82 2.98 -9.41
C ALA A 3 1.09 3.79 -10.69
N ARG A 4 2.16 4.60 -10.72
CA ARG A 4 2.52 5.38 -11.92
C ARG A 4 2.82 4.48 -13.12
N GLN A 5 3.51 3.36 -12.90
CA GLN A 5 3.80 2.41 -13.98
C GLN A 5 2.52 1.72 -14.49
N LEU A 6 1.60 1.35 -13.60
CA LEU A 6 0.31 0.76 -13.98
C LEU A 6 -0.58 1.78 -14.70
N GLU A 7 -0.64 3.02 -14.22
CA GLU A 7 -1.38 4.12 -14.85
C GLU A 7 -0.97 4.32 -16.31
N GLN A 8 0.35 4.32 -16.59
CA GLN A 8 0.87 4.40 -17.96
C GLN A 8 0.38 3.26 -18.86
N LEU A 9 0.27 2.03 -18.33
CA LEU A 9 -0.26 0.88 -19.08
C LEU A 9 -1.76 1.00 -19.32
N VAL A 10 -2.52 1.40 -18.30
CA VAL A 10 -3.98 1.60 -18.38
C VAL A 10 -4.33 2.70 -19.37
N GLU A 11 -3.67 3.85 -19.28
CA GLU A 11 -3.83 4.95 -20.23
C GLU A 11 -3.53 4.49 -21.66
N LYS A 12 -2.43 3.74 -21.84
CA LYS A 12 -2.05 3.27 -23.18
C LYS A 12 -3.05 2.27 -23.76
N ALA A 13 -3.54 1.34 -22.95
CA ALA A 13 -4.55 0.38 -23.35
C ALA A 13 -5.86 1.07 -23.73
N ARG A 14 -6.31 2.05 -22.92
CA ARG A 14 -7.50 2.86 -23.20
C ARG A 14 -7.36 3.70 -24.47
N GLU A 15 -6.23 4.40 -24.65
CA GLU A 15 -5.92 5.20 -25.84
C GLU A 15 -5.99 4.34 -27.13
N ARG A 16 -5.46 3.13 -27.07
CA ARG A 16 -5.36 2.22 -28.22
C ARG A 16 -6.56 1.27 -28.34
N LYS A 17 -7.52 1.32 -27.41
CA LYS A 17 -8.65 0.38 -27.30
C LYS A 17 -8.19 -1.09 -27.32
N LEU A 18 -7.12 -1.38 -26.59
CA LEU A 18 -6.58 -2.73 -26.43
C LEU A 18 -7.12 -3.36 -25.15
N PHE A 19 -7.28 -4.68 -25.17
CA PHE A 19 -7.60 -5.42 -23.97
C PHE A 19 -6.42 -5.39 -22.98
N LEU A 20 -6.71 -5.06 -21.73
CA LEU A 20 -5.77 -5.15 -20.61
C LEU A 20 -6.51 -5.72 -19.39
N MET A 21 -5.85 -6.60 -18.64
CA MET A 21 -6.36 -7.18 -17.41
C MET A 21 -5.18 -7.56 -16.51
N GLU A 22 -5.27 -7.27 -15.22
CA GLU A 22 -4.35 -7.81 -14.21
C GLU A 22 -4.59 -9.33 -14.02
N GLY A 23 -3.52 -10.12 -13.99
CA GLY A 23 -3.58 -11.58 -13.78
C GLY A 23 -3.87 -11.96 -12.33
N MET A 24 -5.05 -11.60 -11.83
CA MET A 24 -5.49 -11.87 -10.46
C MET A 24 -6.41 -13.10 -10.39
N TRP A 25 -5.86 -14.24 -10.79
CA TRP A 25 -6.53 -15.54 -10.93
C TRP A 25 -7.40 -15.95 -9.73
N THR A 26 -7.00 -15.64 -8.50
CA THR A 26 -7.72 -16.02 -7.27
C THR A 26 -9.19 -15.56 -7.28
N ARG A 27 -9.50 -14.40 -7.89
CA ARG A 27 -10.88 -13.89 -7.93
C ARG A 27 -11.85 -14.74 -8.75
N PHE A 28 -11.33 -15.60 -9.62
CA PHE A 28 -12.12 -16.46 -10.50
C PHE A 28 -12.31 -17.88 -9.96
N LEU A 29 -11.73 -18.22 -8.81
CA LEU A 29 -11.86 -19.56 -8.26
C LEU A 29 -13.31 -19.84 -7.85
N PRO A 30 -13.84 -21.06 -8.09
CA PRO A 30 -15.21 -21.41 -7.72
C PRO A 30 -15.55 -21.16 -6.23
N PRO A 31 -14.68 -21.48 -5.25
CA PRO A 31 -14.96 -21.16 -3.83
C PRO A 31 -15.10 -19.66 -3.55
N ILE A 32 -14.33 -18.82 -4.25
CA ILE A 32 -14.39 -17.35 -4.12
C ILE A 32 -15.68 -16.83 -4.75
N THR A 33 -16.07 -17.37 -5.90
CA THR A 33 -17.35 -17.07 -6.55
C THR A 33 -18.53 -17.46 -5.66
N GLN A 34 -18.47 -18.65 -5.03
CA GLN A 34 -19.49 -19.11 -4.09
C GLN A 34 -19.59 -18.22 -2.85
N ALA A 35 -18.45 -17.83 -2.27
CA ALA A 35 -18.44 -16.91 -1.13
C ALA A 35 -19.14 -15.58 -1.46
N ARG A 36 -18.89 -15.01 -2.65
CA ARG A 36 -19.57 -13.80 -3.12
C ARG A 36 -21.07 -14.01 -3.34
N ALA A 37 -21.48 -15.19 -3.83
CA ALA A 37 -22.90 -15.53 -3.98
C ALA A 37 -23.60 -15.54 -2.61
N TRP A 38 -23.04 -16.21 -1.60
CA TRP A 38 -23.59 -16.22 -0.24
C TRP A 38 -23.68 -14.83 0.39
N ILE A 39 -22.72 -13.93 0.12
CA ILE A 39 -22.78 -12.53 0.55
C ILE A 39 -23.93 -11.79 -0.16
N ALA A 40 -24.04 -11.95 -1.48
CA ALA A 40 -25.10 -11.31 -2.26
C ALA A 40 -26.51 -11.79 -1.86
N GLU A 41 -26.62 -13.04 -1.42
CA GLU A 41 -27.83 -13.64 -0.84
C GLU A 41 -28.13 -13.14 0.60
N GLY A 42 -27.23 -12.38 1.22
CA GLY A 42 -27.38 -11.86 2.57
C GLY A 42 -27.19 -12.90 3.68
N ARG A 43 -26.56 -14.05 3.40
CA ARG A 43 -26.52 -15.21 4.31
C ARG A 43 -25.72 -15.00 5.58
N ILE A 44 -24.85 -13.99 5.61
CA ILE A 44 -24.09 -13.57 6.80
C ILE A 44 -24.48 -12.17 7.28
N GLY A 45 -25.59 -11.61 6.78
CA GLY A 45 -26.01 -10.24 7.08
C GLY A 45 -25.03 -9.20 6.52
N GLU A 46 -24.81 -8.11 7.26
CA GLU A 46 -23.90 -7.05 6.85
C GLU A 46 -22.45 -7.45 7.10
N VAL A 47 -21.58 -7.40 6.08
CA VAL A 47 -20.15 -7.69 6.23
C VAL A 47 -19.47 -6.62 7.09
N ARG A 48 -18.77 -7.02 8.16
CA ARG A 48 -18.10 -6.12 9.13
C ARG A 48 -16.58 -6.25 9.16
N LEU A 49 -16.04 -7.45 8.99
CA LEU A 49 -14.61 -7.70 9.12
C LEU A 49 -14.13 -8.72 8.08
N VAL A 50 -13.07 -8.38 7.37
CA VAL A 50 -12.31 -9.33 6.53
C VAL A 50 -10.97 -9.63 7.19
N LYS A 51 -10.62 -10.91 7.31
CA LYS A 51 -9.26 -11.35 7.64
C LYS A 51 -8.71 -12.16 6.48
N ALA A 52 -7.48 -11.89 6.06
CA ALA A 52 -6.84 -12.69 5.04
C ALA A 52 -5.32 -12.68 5.23
N ASP A 53 -4.74 -13.88 5.27
CA ASP A 53 -3.31 -14.08 5.41
C ASP A 53 -2.79 -14.81 4.19
N PHE A 54 -1.68 -14.38 3.61
CA PHE A 54 -0.95 -15.20 2.64
C PHE A 54 0.55 -15.11 2.87
N GLY A 55 1.15 -16.22 3.24
CA GLY A 55 2.58 -16.29 3.40
C GLY A 55 3.14 -17.69 3.39
N PHE A 56 4.39 -17.76 2.95
CA PHE A 56 5.17 -18.98 2.82
C PHE A 56 6.60 -18.68 3.21
N ARG A 57 7.39 -19.72 3.45
CA ARG A 57 8.80 -19.58 3.79
C ARG A 57 9.68 -20.01 2.63
N VAL A 58 10.37 -19.06 2.01
CA VAL A 58 11.44 -19.36 1.06
C VAL A 58 12.80 -19.54 1.72
N GLY A 59 13.65 -20.29 1.03
CA GLY A 59 15.07 -20.40 1.34
C GLY A 59 15.78 -19.05 1.22
N TRP A 60 16.98 -18.96 1.78
CA TRP A 60 17.81 -17.76 1.64
C TRP A 60 18.49 -17.75 0.28
N GLU A 61 17.93 -16.99 -0.66
CA GLU A 61 18.45 -16.78 -2.00
C GLU A 61 18.32 -15.28 -2.37
N PRO A 62 19.27 -14.42 -1.97
CA PRO A 62 19.19 -12.96 -2.16
C PRO A 62 19.04 -12.51 -3.62
N GLU A 63 19.66 -13.24 -4.54
CA GLU A 63 19.56 -12.99 -5.99
C GLU A 63 18.24 -13.50 -6.58
N GLY A 64 17.52 -14.35 -5.83
CA GLY A 64 16.24 -14.93 -6.23
C GLY A 64 15.13 -13.89 -6.24
N ARG A 65 14.14 -14.11 -7.11
CA ARG A 65 13.03 -13.17 -7.40
C ARG A 65 12.37 -12.54 -6.17
N LEU A 66 12.20 -13.31 -5.10
CA LEU A 66 11.45 -12.90 -3.90
C LEU A 66 12.26 -12.04 -2.93
N LEU A 67 13.58 -12.22 -2.88
CA LEU A 67 14.46 -11.47 -1.97
C LEU A 67 15.26 -10.38 -2.69
N ASN A 68 15.18 -10.33 -4.01
CA ASN A 68 15.87 -9.33 -4.82
C ASN A 68 14.99 -8.07 -5.03
N PRO A 69 15.36 -6.89 -4.50
CA PRO A 69 14.59 -5.67 -4.67
C PRO A 69 14.53 -5.19 -6.14
N ASP A 70 15.57 -5.44 -6.94
CA ASP A 70 15.63 -5.03 -8.35
C ASP A 70 14.63 -5.82 -9.22
N LEU A 71 14.23 -7.01 -8.77
CA LEU A 71 13.20 -7.85 -9.40
C LEU A 71 11.79 -7.58 -8.85
N GLY A 72 11.64 -6.58 -7.97
CA GLY A 72 10.37 -6.30 -7.30
C GLY A 72 10.01 -7.33 -6.23
N GLY A 73 11.00 -7.95 -5.59
CA GLY A 73 10.80 -8.85 -4.46
C GLY A 73 10.18 -8.16 -3.23
N GLY A 74 9.78 -8.98 -2.27
CA GLY A 74 9.11 -8.54 -1.04
C GLY A 74 7.73 -9.17 -0.85
N ALA A 75 7.34 -9.28 0.42
CA ALA A 75 6.10 -9.91 0.82
C ALA A 75 4.89 -9.15 0.30
N LEU A 76 4.89 -7.82 0.29
CA LEU A 76 3.75 -7.02 -0.12
C LEU A 76 3.43 -7.19 -1.60
N LEU A 77 4.44 -7.06 -2.47
CA LEU A 77 4.25 -7.19 -3.92
C LEU A 77 3.92 -8.62 -4.33
N ASP A 78 4.49 -9.61 -3.66
CA ASP A 78 4.34 -11.01 -4.05
C ASP A 78 3.11 -11.67 -3.41
N ALA A 79 3.07 -11.67 -2.08
CA ALA A 79 2.05 -12.34 -1.31
C ALA A 79 0.92 -11.38 -0.89
N GLY A 80 1.26 -10.14 -0.56
CA GLY A 80 0.34 -9.17 0.02
C GLY A 80 -0.73 -8.64 -0.94
N VAL A 81 -0.45 -8.66 -2.24
CA VAL A 81 -1.42 -8.26 -3.27
C VAL A 81 -2.70 -9.09 -3.19
N TYR A 82 -2.62 -10.38 -2.85
CA TYR A 82 -3.78 -11.27 -2.78
C TYR A 82 -4.77 -10.94 -1.66
N PRO A 83 -4.37 -10.83 -0.37
CA PRO A 83 -5.28 -10.42 0.69
C PRO A 83 -5.79 -8.98 0.51
N ILE A 84 -4.99 -8.06 -0.04
CA ILE A 84 -5.44 -6.68 -0.37
C ILE A 84 -6.50 -6.71 -1.46
N SER A 85 -6.24 -7.42 -2.56
CA SER A 85 -7.20 -7.59 -3.66
C SER A 85 -8.47 -8.29 -3.19
N PHE A 86 -8.36 -9.26 -2.29
CA PHE A 86 -9.51 -9.93 -1.68
C PHE A 86 -10.36 -8.97 -0.84
N ALA A 87 -9.76 -8.13 0.01
CA ALA A 87 -10.50 -7.13 0.77
C ALA A 87 -11.20 -6.10 -0.15
N SER A 88 -10.51 -5.61 -1.19
CA SER A 88 -11.09 -4.70 -2.20
C SER A 88 -12.32 -5.32 -2.86
N MET A 89 -12.24 -6.59 -3.27
CA MET A 89 -13.34 -7.32 -3.89
C MET A 89 -14.57 -7.46 -2.98
N ILE A 90 -14.37 -7.62 -1.67
CA ILE A 90 -15.47 -7.81 -0.71
C ILE A 90 -16.13 -6.48 -0.34
N PHE A 91 -15.34 -5.43 -0.11
CA PHE A 91 -15.90 -4.14 0.33
C PHE A 91 -16.33 -3.23 -0.82
N GLY A 92 -15.68 -3.32 -1.99
CA GLY A 92 -16.03 -2.55 -3.18
C GLY A 92 -15.81 -1.04 -3.06
N GLU A 93 -15.05 -0.58 -2.05
CA GLU A 93 -14.70 0.82 -1.82
C GLU A 93 -13.24 0.93 -1.35
N GLN A 94 -12.68 2.15 -1.38
CA GLN A 94 -11.34 2.41 -0.83
C GLN A 94 -11.36 2.58 0.69
N PRO A 95 -10.29 2.16 1.40
CA PRO A 95 -10.21 2.35 2.85
C PRO A 95 -10.07 3.85 3.21
N GLN A 96 -10.70 4.26 4.31
CA GLN A 96 -10.60 5.61 4.88
C GLN A 96 -9.29 5.81 5.64
N HIS A 97 -8.80 4.76 6.30
CA HIS A 97 -7.52 4.79 7.03
C HIS A 97 -6.76 3.48 6.84
N VAL A 98 -5.43 3.60 6.82
CA VAL A 98 -4.46 2.51 6.63
C VAL A 98 -3.45 2.56 7.79
N TRP A 99 -3.29 1.45 8.49
CA TRP A 99 -2.21 1.25 9.45
C TRP A 99 -1.40 0.04 9.03
N SER A 100 -0.07 0.16 9.00
CA SER A 100 0.79 -0.95 8.59
C SER A 100 2.05 -1.04 9.45
N THR A 101 2.63 -2.23 9.48
CA THR A 101 3.97 -2.51 10.00
C THR A 101 4.63 -3.57 9.13
N ALA A 102 5.95 -3.51 8.97
CA ALA A 102 6.71 -4.45 8.17
C ALA A 102 8.06 -4.76 8.81
N ASN A 103 8.53 -5.99 8.63
CA ASN A 103 9.92 -6.34 8.87
C ASN A 103 10.68 -6.28 7.55
N ILE A 104 11.61 -5.34 7.45
CA ILE A 104 12.49 -5.21 6.28
C ILE A 104 13.70 -6.13 6.47
N GLY A 105 13.90 -7.06 5.55
CA GLY A 105 14.99 -8.03 5.58
C GLY A 105 16.34 -7.43 5.18
N GLN A 106 17.39 -8.24 5.25
CA GLN A 106 18.77 -7.78 4.96
C GLN A 106 18.97 -7.35 3.50
N THR A 107 18.18 -7.91 2.57
CA THR A 107 18.24 -7.54 1.15
C THR A 107 17.47 -6.25 0.85
N GLY A 108 16.75 -5.70 1.83
CA GLY A 108 16.00 -4.47 1.66
C GLY A 108 14.54 -4.63 1.26
N VAL A 109 14.10 -5.84 0.96
CA VAL A 109 12.68 -6.14 0.72
C VAL A 109 11.96 -6.36 2.06
N ASP A 110 10.65 -6.14 2.09
CA ASP A 110 9.82 -6.54 3.22
C ASP A 110 9.69 -8.08 3.25
N GLU A 111 10.06 -8.71 4.36
CA GLU A 111 9.96 -10.17 4.49
C GLU A 111 8.62 -10.63 5.09
N GLN A 112 7.98 -9.74 5.83
CA GLN A 112 6.62 -9.87 6.37
C GLN A 112 6.03 -8.49 6.62
N PHE A 113 4.71 -8.38 6.53
CA PHE A 113 3.97 -7.18 6.88
C PHE A 113 2.60 -7.54 7.48
N SER A 114 2.05 -6.60 8.23
CA SER A 114 0.68 -6.61 8.73
C SER A 114 0.03 -5.27 8.43
N VAL A 115 -1.22 -5.27 7.95
CA VAL A 115 -2.00 -4.09 7.60
C VAL A 115 -3.39 -4.19 8.23
N LEU A 116 -3.84 -3.08 8.82
CA LEU A 116 -5.23 -2.84 9.21
C LEU A 116 -5.80 -1.75 8.29
N LEU A 117 -6.97 -2.02 7.72
CA LEU A 117 -7.73 -1.08 6.89
C LEU A 117 -9.06 -0.79 7.56
N SER A 118 -9.48 0.47 7.57
CA SER A 118 -10.85 0.84 7.95
C SER A 118 -11.61 1.37 6.74
N TYR A 119 -12.92 1.11 6.73
CA TYR A 119 -13.86 1.44 5.67
C TYR A 119 -15.07 2.14 6.27
N SER A 120 -15.98 2.63 5.42
CA SER A 120 -17.17 3.31 5.90
C SER A 120 -18.07 2.37 6.71
N GLU A 121 -18.92 2.94 7.58
CA GLU A 121 -19.87 2.19 8.42
C GLU A 121 -19.21 1.21 9.42
N GLY A 122 -17.97 1.50 9.82
CA GLY A 122 -17.23 0.72 10.83
C GLY A 122 -16.71 -0.63 10.33
N ARG A 123 -16.69 -0.83 9.01
CA ARG A 123 -16.12 -2.02 8.36
C ARG A 123 -14.59 -1.97 8.41
N SER A 124 -13.94 -3.13 8.51
CA SER A 124 -12.47 -3.19 8.58
C SER A 124 -11.87 -4.45 7.95
N ALA A 125 -10.58 -4.41 7.63
CA ALA A 125 -9.81 -5.57 7.18
C ALA A 125 -8.49 -5.71 7.94
N SER A 126 -8.13 -6.93 8.34
CA SER A 126 -6.83 -7.29 8.91
C SER A 126 -6.12 -8.24 7.95
N LEU A 127 -5.01 -7.78 7.36
CA LEU A 127 -4.34 -8.44 6.25
C LEU A 127 -2.87 -8.67 6.60
N ASN A 128 -2.36 -9.88 6.34
CA ASN A 128 -0.97 -10.20 6.58
C ASN A 128 -0.34 -10.86 5.36
N GLY A 129 0.94 -10.58 5.15
CA GLY A 129 1.72 -11.25 4.12
C GLY A 129 3.15 -11.55 4.57
N ALA A 130 3.72 -12.64 4.07
CA ALA A 130 5.09 -13.02 4.39
C ALA A 130 5.73 -13.91 3.31
N ILE A 131 7.05 -13.76 3.12
CA ILE A 131 7.87 -14.63 2.27
C ILE A 131 8.91 -15.43 3.06
N ARG A 132 9.07 -15.15 4.36
CA ARG A 132 9.98 -15.89 5.26
C ARG A 132 9.28 -16.63 6.40
N LEU A 133 7.95 -16.63 6.38
CA LEU A 133 7.08 -17.21 7.41
C LEU A 133 5.89 -17.92 6.76
N ASN A 134 5.65 -19.18 7.13
CA ASN A 134 4.43 -19.89 6.72
C ASN A 134 3.26 -19.34 7.53
N LEU A 135 2.23 -18.86 6.83
CA LEU A 135 0.98 -18.41 7.44
C LEU A 135 -0.13 -19.46 7.26
N SER A 136 -1.29 -19.22 7.87
CA SER A 136 -2.49 -20.06 7.74
C SER A 136 -2.99 -20.14 6.28
N ASN A 137 -2.67 -19.12 5.48
CA ASN A 137 -3.11 -18.97 4.09
C ASN A 137 -4.64 -18.96 3.93
N GLU A 138 -5.34 -18.50 4.97
CA GLU A 138 -6.80 -18.50 5.06
C GLU A 138 -7.36 -17.09 4.87
N ALA A 139 -8.57 -17.02 4.31
CA ALA A 139 -9.41 -15.84 4.35
C ALA A 139 -10.73 -16.11 5.08
N VAL A 140 -11.21 -15.16 5.87
CA VAL A 140 -12.48 -15.22 6.58
C VAL A 140 -13.22 -13.89 6.44
N ILE A 141 -14.51 -13.96 6.10
CA ILE A 141 -15.41 -12.83 5.95
C ILE A 141 -16.46 -12.93 7.05
N TYR A 142 -16.46 -11.98 7.98
CA TYR A 142 -17.40 -11.93 9.09
C TYR A 142 -18.50 -10.91 8.80
N GLY A 143 -19.75 -11.34 8.95
CA GLY A 143 -20.91 -10.47 8.94
C GLY A 143 -21.69 -10.54 10.26
N THR A 144 -22.79 -9.80 10.34
CA THR A 144 -23.62 -9.72 11.55
C THR A 144 -24.34 -11.03 11.88
N GLU A 145 -24.64 -11.87 10.89
CA GLU A 145 -25.42 -13.10 11.03
C GLU A 145 -24.58 -14.38 10.82
N GLY A 146 -23.26 -14.26 10.69
CA GLY A 146 -22.40 -15.41 10.44
C GLY A 146 -21.04 -15.06 9.85
N TYR A 147 -20.35 -16.06 9.31
CA TYR A 147 -19.08 -15.86 8.62
C TYR A 147 -18.83 -16.90 7.53
N ILE A 148 -18.01 -16.55 6.55
CA ILE A 148 -17.54 -17.43 5.48
C ILE A 148 -16.04 -17.66 5.66
N ARG A 149 -15.62 -18.92 5.70
CA ARG A 149 -14.22 -19.33 5.83
C ARG A 149 -13.73 -19.98 4.53
N LEU A 150 -12.58 -19.55 4.04
CA LEU A 150 -11.93 -19.97 2.80
C LEU A 150 -10.50 -20.47 3.11
N PRO A 151 -10.32 -21.77 3.38
CA PRO A 151 -9.00 -22.34 3.61
C PRO A 151 -8.14 -22.28 2.35
N LEU A 152 -6.85 -21.96 2.50
CA LEU A 152 -5.90 -21.86 1.38
C LEU A 152 -6.41 -20.93 0.26
N PHE A 153 -7.06 -19.81 0.61
CA PHE A 153 -7.95 -19.04 -0.29
C PHE A 153 -7.35 -18.69 -1.66
N LEU A 154 -6.02 -18.54 -1.75
CA LEU A 154 -5.27 -18.32 -2.98
C LEU A 154 -5.54 -19.38 -4.07
N ALA A 155 -5.62 -20.65 -3.64
CA ALA A 155 -5.74 -21.82 -4.50
C ALA A 155 -6.65 -22.90 -3.87
N GLY A 156 -7.53 -22.51 -2.95
CA GLY A 156 -8.41 -23.39 -2.22
C GLY A 156 -9.48 -23.99 -3.13
N LYS A 157 -10.07 -25.10 -2.68
CA LYS A 157 -11.19 -25.79 -3.34
C LYS A 157 -12.44 -25.83 -2.48
N GLU A 158 -12.41 -25.23 -1.31
CA GLU A 158 -13.50 -25.33 -0.35
C GLU A 158 -13.87 -23.94 0.18
N ALA A 159 -15.16 -23.75 0.43
CA ALA A 159 -15.68 -22.62 1.18
C ALA A 159 -16.67 -23.15 2.21
N TYR A 160 -16.65 -22.56 3.40
CA TYR A 160 -17.51 -22.96 4.52
C TYR A 160 -18.30 -21.74 4.97
N LEU A 161 -19.63 -21.86 4.95
CA LEU A 161 -20.54 -20.84 5.44
C LEU A 161 -21.09 -21.26 6.80
N HIS A 162 -20.85 -20.42 7.80
CA HIS A 162 -21.38 -20.55 9.14
C HIS A 162 -22.44 -19.48 9.35
N VAL A 163 -23.69 -19.88 9.61
CA VAL A 163 -24.79 -18.97 9.93
C VAL A 163 -25.12 -19.10 11.41
N ASN A 164 -25.37 -17.98 12.09
CA ASN A 164 -25.71 -17.97 13.51
C ASN A 164 -26.94 -18.84 13.79
N GLY A 165 -26.87 -19.67 14.84
CA GLY A 165 -27.95 -20.59 15.21
C GLY A 165 -28.02 -21.87 14.37
N GLN A 166 -27.08 -22.10 13.46
CA GLN A 166 -26.88 -23.38 12.78
C GLN A 166 -25.63 -24.07 13.36
N ASP A 167 -25.76 -25.34 13.73
CA ASP A 167 -24.66 -26.10 14.33
C ASP A 167 -23.59 -26.51 13.29
N GLU A 168 -24.03 -26.86 12.08
CA GLU A 168 -23.15 -27.35 11.01
C GLU A 168 -22.99 -26.32 9.88
N PRO A 169 -21.76 -26.07 9.39
CA PRO A 169 -21.54 -25.19 8.26
C PRO A 169 -22.04 -25.78 6.94
N GLU A 170 -22.56 -24.93 6.06
CA GLU A 170 -22.73 -25.29 4.66
C GLU A 170 -21.35 -25.33 3.98
N LYS A 171 -21.03 -26.45 3.35
CA LYS A 171 -19.76 -26.67 2.66
C LYS A 171 -19.95 -26.64 1.15
N PHE A 172 -19.17 -25.79 0.49
CA PHE A 172 -18.94 -25.86 -0.95
C PHE A 172 -17.63 -26.56 -1.25
N THR A 173 -17.61 -27.44 -2.25
CA THR A 173 -16.41 -28.12 -2.73
C THR A 173 -16.31 -28.02 -4.25
N ASP A 174 -15.15 -27.56 -4.71
CA ASP A 174 -14.73 -27.47 -6.10
C ASP A 174 -14.03 -28.77 -6.51
N ASP A 175 -14.49 -29.39 -7.61
CA ASP A 175 -13.98 -30.65 -8.15
C ASP A 175 -12.88 -30.47 -9.21
N ARG A 176 -12.39 -29.23 -9.43
CA ARG A 176 -11.37 -28.94 -10.44
C ARG A 176 -10.16 -29.86 -10.32
N THR A 177 -9.59 -30.23 -11.47
CA THR A 177 -8.37 -31.06 -11.54
C THR A 177 -7.10 -30.23 -11.68
N CYS A 178 -7.21 -28.92 -11.93
CA CYS A 178 -6.10 -28.00 -12.07
C CYS A 178 -6.02 -26.99 -10.92
N ILE A 179 -4.96 -26.17 -10.89
CA ILE A 179 -4.74 -25.21 -9.82
C ILE A 179 -5.71 -24.01 -9.87
N GLY A 180 -6.17 -23.61 -11.06
CA GLY A 180 -7.18 -22.54 -11.22
C GLY A 180 -6.87 -21.46 -12.27
N TYR A 181 -5.64 -21.39 -12.81
CA TYR A 181 -5.28 -20.39 -13.84
C TYR A 181 -6.14 -20.44 -15.11
N ALA A 182 -6.78 -21.57 -15.40
CA ALA A 182 -7.67 -21.69 -16.55
C ALA A 182 -8.82 -20.66 -16.49
N PHE A 183 -9.35 -20.35 -15.30
CA PHE A 183 -10.49 -19.46 -15.15
C PHE A 183 -10.17 -17.99 -15.53
N GLU A 184 -8.98 -17.49 -15.21
CA GLU A 184 -8.58 -16.14 -15.66
C GLU A 184 -8.31 -16.10 -17.18
N ALA A 185 -7.79 -17.19 -17.75
CA ALA A 185 -7.56 -17.29 -19.18
C ALA A 185 -8.90 -17.34 -19.94
N GLU A 186 -9.88 -18.07 -19.41
CA GLU A 186 -11.25 -18.10 -19.91
C GLU A 186 -11.91 -16.71 -19.84
N GLU A 187 -11.74 -15.97 -18.74
CA GLU A 187 -12.22 -14.59 -18.63
C GLU A 187 -11.61 -13.66 -19.68
N ALA A 188 -10.28 -13.73 -19.85
CA ALA A 188 -9.58 -12.92 -20.85
C ALA A 188 -10.05 -13.28 -22.26
N GLY A 189 -10.13 -14.57 -22.58
CA GLY A 189 -10.63 -15.07 -23.86
C GLY A 189 -12.06 -14.61 -24.13
N ARG A 190 -12.95 -14.71 -23.13
CA ARG A 190 -14.34 -14.23 -23.21
C ARG A 190 -14.41 -12.73 -23.48
N CYS A 191 -13.65 -11.91 -22.75
CA CYS A 191 -13.61 -10.47 -22.97
C CYS A 191 -13.16 -10.11 -24.40
N ILE A 192 -12.13 -10.79 -24.90
CA ILE A 192 -11.61 -10.57 -26.26
C ILE A 192 -12.66 -10.96 -27.32
N LEU A 193 -13.31 -12.12 -27.16
CA LEU A 193 -14.37 -12.59 -28.07
C LEU A 193 -15.60 -11.67 -28.08
N GLU A 194 -15.93 -11.08 -26.93
CA GLU A 194 -17.01 -10.10 -26.77
C GLU A 194 -16.62 -8.67 -27.20
N GLY A 195 -15.38 -8.44 -27.65
CA GLY A 195 -14.88 -7.12 -28.05
C GLY A 195 -14.72 -6.13 -26.89
N ARG A 196 -14.56 -6.63 -25.66
CA ARG A 196 -14.36 -5.82 -24.46
C ARG A 196 -12.87 -5.50 -24.29
N THR A 197 -12.57 -4.31 -23.74
CA THR A 197 -11.20 -3.86 -23.50
C THR A 197 -10.72 -4.08 -22.06
N GLU A 198 -11.60 -4.55 -21.17
CA GLU A 198 -11.29 -4.90 -19.78
C GLU A 198 -12.32 -5.88 -19.20
N SER A 199 -11.95 -6.59 -18.13
CA SER A 199 -12.84 -7.50 -17.40
C SER A 199 -13.84 -6.74 -16.53
N ARG A 200 -15.03 -7.33 -16.28
CA ARG A 200 -15.98 -6.82 -15.28
C ARG A 200 -15.57 -7.17 -13.85
N THR A 201 -14.82 -8.26 -13.70
CA THR A 201 -14.36 -8.78 -12.41
C THR A 201 -13.04 -8.16 -11.99
N ILE A 202 -12.16 -7.86 -12.97
CA ILE A 202 -10.89 -7.16 -12.80
C ILE A 202 -10.96 -5.86 -13.60
N GLN A 203 -11.49 -4.82 -12.96
CA GLN A 203 -11.60 -3.49 -13.57
C GLN A 203 -10.26 -2.76 -13.47
N LEU A 204 -9.85 -2.06 -14.54
CA LEU A 204 -8.54 -1.39 -14.56
C LEU A 204 -8.43 -0.28 -13.51
N ASP A 205 -9.54 0.42 -13.23
CA ASP A 205 -9.58 1.44 -12.18
C ASP A 205 -9.38 0.80 -10.79
N GLU A 206 -9.96 -0.37 -10.53
CA GLU A 206 -9.76 -1.06 -9.25
C GLU A 206 -8.32 -1.55 -9.10
N SER A 207 -7.73 -2.14 -10.14
CA SER A 207 -6.30 -2.52 -10.14
C SER A 207 -5.40 -1.32 -9.85
N LEU A 208 -5.72 -0.15 -10.42
CA LEU A 208 -4.97 1.08 -10.16
C LEU A 208 -5.11 1.53 -8.70
N GLU A 209 -6.32 1.50 -8.14
CA GLU A 209 -6.54 1.85 -6.74
C GLU A 209 -5.86 0.87 -5.76
N ILE A 210 -5.89 -0.44 -6.04
CA ILE A 210 -5.13 -1.44 -5.26
C ILE A 210 -3.64 -1.12 -5.29
N MET A 211 -3.08 -0.79 -6.45
CA MET A 211 -1.66 -0.44 -6.56
C MET A 211 -1.33 0.86 -5.80
N LYS A 212 -2.21 1.87 -5.82
CA LYS A 212 -2.06 3.09 -5.00
C LYS A 212 -2.10 2.79 -3.50
N LEU A 213 -2.98 1.88 -3.07
CA LEU A 213 -3.04 1.42 -1.70
C LEU A 213 -1.74 0.68 -1.30
N MET A 214 -1.20 -0.16 -2.17
CA MET A 214 0.09 -0.83 -1.94
C MET A 214 1.26 0.16 -1.88
N ASP A 215 1.28 1.19 -2.74
CA ASP A 215 2.24 2.29 -2.63
C ASP A 215 2.12 2.99 -1.27
N THR A 216 0.89 3.31 -0.84
CA THR A 216 0.62 3.91 0.48
C THR A 216 1.12 3.03 1.62
N ILE A 217 0.88 1.71 1.57
CA ILE A 217 1.34 0.77 2.59
C ILE A 217 2.88 0.74 2.69
N ARG A 218 3.60 0.89 1.56
CA ARG A 218 5.07 0.96 1.54
C ARG A 218 5.61 2.29 2.04
N ASP A 219 4.90 3.37 1.76
CA ASP A 219 5.31 4.72 2.14
C ASP A 219 5.07 5.01 3.63
N ILE A 220 4.24 4.20 4.32
CA ILE A 220 4.10 4.24 5.77
C ILE A 220 5.43 3.72 6.38
N PRO A 221 6.22 4.58 7.05
CA PRO A 221 7.45 4.14 7.67
C PRO A 221 7.13 3.08 8.73
N PRO A 222 7.92 1.99 8.85
CA PRO A 222 7.77 1.05 9.94
C PRO A 222 8.03 1.79 11.26
N GLY A 223 6.94 2.17 11.94
CA GLY A 223 6.96 2.97 13.16
C GLY A 223 7.17 4.46 12.90
N SER A 224 6.11 5.25 13.04
CA SER A 224 6.29 6.66 13.40
C SER A 224 6.86 6.68 14.82
N TYR A 225 8.10 7.14 14.95
CA TYR A 225 8.80 7.11 16.23
C TYR A 225 8.14 8.08 17.20
N ALA A 226 7.98 7.63 18.44
CA ALA A 226 7.67 8.52 19.54
C ALA A 226 8.83 9.53 19.72
N ASP A 227 8.53 10.71 20.27
CA ASP A 227 9.59 11.63 20.65
C ASP A 227 10.45 11.06 21.79
N ASN A 228 11.50 11.79 22.19
CA ASN A 228 12.39 11.35 23.27
C ASN A 228 11.68 11.17 24.64
N GLN A 229 10.42 11.62 24.76
CA GLN A 229 9.57 11.44 25.94
C GLN A 229 8.51 10.35 25.77
N GLY A 230 8.55 9.60 24.66
CA GLY A 230 7.58 8.56 24.34
C GLY A 230 6.24 9.10 23.84
N GLN A 231 6.12 10.39 23.51
CA GLN A 231 4.87 10.95 22.97
C GLN A 231 4.72 10.60 21.49
N HIS A 232 3.50 10.22 21.11
CA HIS A 232 3.13 9.89 19.73
C HIS A 232 1.68 10.32 19.46
N PRO A 233 1.41 11.64 19.35
CA PRO A 233 0.06 12.15 19.14
C PRO A 233 -0.44 11.78 17.74
N VAL A 234 -1.68 11.30 17.69
CA VAL A 234 -2.42 10.96 16.47
C VAL A 234 -3.71 11.77 16.49
N ASP A 235 -4.07 12.37 15.36
CA ASP A 235 -5.29 13.18 15.19
C ASP A 235 -5.47 14.30 16.23
N LYS A 236 -4.35 14.91 16.65
CA LYS A 236 -4.35 16.06 17.55
C LYS A 236 -3.87 17.31 16.83
N LEU A 237 -4.52 18.44 17.13
CA LEU A 237 -4.04 19.74 16.70
C LEU A 237 -2.64 20.00 17.25
N ILE A 238 -1.76 20.54 16.40
CA ILE A 238 -0.41 20.93 16.81
C ILE A 238 -0.50 22.15 17.74
N VAL A 239 -1.28 23.16 17.37
CA VAL A 239 -1.60 24.35 18.19
C VAL A 239 -3.10 24.63 18.10
N GLU A 240 -3.80 24.67 19.23
CA GLU A 240 -5.21 25.05 19.26
C GLU A 240 -5.41 26.48 18.76
N GLY A 241 -6.46 26.69 17.96
CA GLY A 241 -6.81 28.01 17.41
C GLY A 241 -5.89 28.52 16.29
N SER A 242 -4.97 27.67 15.79
CA SER A 242 -4.13 27.98 14.62
C SER A 242 -4.62 27.24 13.37
N PRO A 243 -4.25 27.69 12.15
CA PRO A 243 -4.75 27.09 10.90
C PRO A 243 -4.37 25.62 10.73
N ASP A 244 -5.20 24.79 10.09
CA ASP A 244 -4.92 23.35 9.94
C ASP A 244 -3.63 23.02 9.18
N GLY A 245 -3.14 23.94 8.35
CA GLY A 245 -1.89 23.80 7.61
C GLY A 245 -1.19 25.13 7.38
N LEU A 246 0.13 25.09 7.36
CA LEU A 246 1.00 26.22 7.06
C LEU A 246 1.98 25.83 5.95
N PHE A 247 2.10 26.67 4.93
CA PHE A 247 3.04 26.44 3.84
C PHE A 247 4.44 26.94 4.19
N SER A 248 5.45 26.23 3.68
CA SER A 248 6.84 26.71 3.69
C SER A 248 6.93 28.09 3.04
N THR A 249 7.72 28.98 3.65
CA THR A 249 8.03 30.30 3.10
C THR A 249 9.38 30.32 2.36
N LEU A 250 10.04 29.16 2.21
CA LEU A 250 11.21 29.01 1.36
C LEU A 250 10.82 29.01 -0.13
N PRO A 251 11.71 29.45 -1.04
CA PRO A 251 11.50 29.39 -2.49
C PRO A 251 11.68 27.95 -3.01
N ILE A 252 10.84 27.02 -2.55
CA ILE A 252 11.01 25.56 -2.73
C ILE A 252 11.11 25.12 -4.18
N ARG A 253 10.37 25.77 -5.10
CA ARG A 253 10.41 25.44 -6.53
C ARG A 253 11.73 25.88 -7.16
N ALA A 254 12.21 27.07 -6.83
CA ALA A 254 13.51 27.55 -7.29
C ALA A 254 14.65 26.66 -6.74
N MET A 255 14.55 26.24 -5.47
CA MET A 255 15.52 25.33 -4.86
C MET A 255 15.60 24.00 -5.62
N VAL A 256 14.46 23.38 -5.93
CA VAL A 256 14.41 22.12 -6.70
C VAL A 256 14.95 22.31 -8.12
N ASN A 257 14.55 23.38 -8.82
CA ASN A 257 15.06 23.67 -10.16
C ASN A 257 16.59 23.86 -10.18
N ASN A 258 17.13 24.62 -9.22
CA ASN A 258 18.56 24.88 -9.11
C ASN A 258 19.35 23.62 -8.70
N MET A 259 18.77 22.73 -7.88
CA MET A 259 19.35 21.42 -7.59
C MET A 259 19.38 20.54 -8.84
N GLY A 260 18.30 20.51 -9.62
CA GLY A 260 18.24 19.79 -10.89
C GLY A 260 19.27 20.29 -11.91
N ALA A 261 19.44 21.62 -12.03
CA ALA A 261 20.47 22.22 -12.87
C ALA A 261 21.91 21.87 -12.41
N ALA A 262 22.10 21.61 -11.12
CA ALA A 262 23.36 21.13 -10.55
C ALA A 262 23.55 19.60 -10.62
N GLY A 263 22.63 18.88 -11.26
CA GLY A 263 22.67 17.41 -11.38
C GLY A 263 22.32 16.67 -10.08
N ILE A 264 21.63 17.32 -9.14
CA ILE A 264 21.25 16.76 -7.84
C ILE A 264 19.76 16.38 -7.86
N PRO A 265 19.41 15.12 -7.57
CA PRO A 265 18.02 14.69 -7.55
C PRO A 265 17.28 15.35 -6.38
N ALA A 266 16.16 16.00 -6.67
CA ALA A 266 15.28 16.60 -5.69
C ALA A 266 13.85 16.71 -6.21
N ALA A 267 12.88 16.70 -5.29
CA ALA A 267 11.47 16.89 -5.58
C ALA A 267 10.80 17.73 -4.49
N VAL A 268 9.68 18.37 -4.82
CA VAL A 268 8.86 19.06 -3.82
C VAL A 268 8.03 18.02 -3.07
N SER A 269 8.11 18.04 -1.74
CA SER A 269 7.17 17.31 -0.88
C SER A 269 6.04 18.23 -0.42
N ASN A 270 4.80 17.75 -0.47
CA ASN A 270 3.63 18.44 0.08
C ASN A 270 3.33 18.04 1.54
N THR A 271 4.16 17.21 2.15
CA THR A 271 4.06 16.84 3.57
C THR A 271 5.43 16.86 4.25
N ALA A 272 5.45 17.29 5.51
CA ALA A 272 6.63 17.21 6.37
C ALA A 272 6.64 15.91 7.20
N GLY A 273 5.75 14.95 6.94
CA GLY A 273 5.59 13.72 7.72
C GLY A 273 4.39 13.78 8.67
N THR A 274 4.28 12.81 9.58
CA THR A 274 3.08 12.63 10.42
C THR A 274 3.19 13.27 11.80
N TYR A 275 4.36 13.21 12.45
CA TYR A 275 4.55 13.77 13.80
C TYR A 275 5.76 14.70 13.94
N ILE A 276 6.98 14.21 14.15
CA ILE A 276 8.11 15.03 14.64
C ILE A 276 8.46 16.18 13.67
N CYS A 277 8.72 15.82 12.40
CA CYS A 277 9.09 16.79 11.37
C CYS A 277 7.93 17.76 11.07
N ASN A 278 6.69 17.26 11.05
CA ASN A 278 5.49 18.06 10.85
C ASN A 278 5.24 19.06 12.00
N ASN A 279 5.26 18.58 13.24
CA ASN A 279 5.14 19.39 14.45
C ASN A 279 6.22 20.47 14.50
N THR A 280 7.47 20.12 14.19
CA THR A 280 8.59 21.06 14.18
C THR A 280 8.39 22.15 13.13
N MET A 281 8.12 21.77 11.88
CA MET A 281 7.90 22.73 10.79
C MET A 281 6.72 23.66 11.09
N TYR A 282 5.59 23.08 11.51
CA TYR A 282 4.38 23.82 11.81
C TYR A 282 4.60 24.83 12.95
N ARG A 283 5.19 24.40 14.08
CA ARG A 283 5.43 25.27 15.24
C ARG A 283 6.34 26.44 14.90
N VAL A 284 7.36 26.22 14.07
CA VAL A 284 8.26 27.29 13.61
C VAL A 284 7.51 28.27 12.71
N LEU A 285 6.77 27.79 11.71
CA LEU A 285 6.00 28.65 10.81
C LEU A 285 4.92 29.44 11.54
N ASP A 286 4.23 28.80 12.49
CA ASP A 286 3.18 29.44 13.27
C ASP A 286 3.75 30.52 14.19
N HIS A 287 4.90 30.24 14.82
CA HIS A 287 5.61 31.24 15.62
C HIS A 287 6.02 32.46 14.79
N ILE A 288 6.57 32.25 13.58
CA ILE A 288 6.95 33.32 12.65
C ILE A 288 5.73 34.16 12.27
N ARG A 289 4.63 33.49 11.91
CA ARG A 289 3.36 34.12 11.53
C ARG A 289 2.80 34.99 12.66
N LEU A 290 2.71 34.45 13.88
CA LEU A 290 2.15 35.13 15.05
C LEU A 290 3.02 36.29 15.55
N LYS A 291 4.34 36.18 15.39
CA LYS A 291 5.29 37.22 15.82
C LYS A 291 5.69 38.18 14.70
N HIS A 292 5.15 37.99 13.49
CA HIS A 292 5.50 38.77 12.30
C HIS A 292 7.02 38.87 12.08
N LEU A 293 7.74 37.76 12.29
CA LEU A 293 9.19 37.76 12.16
C LEU A 293 9.59 37.80 10.68
N PRO A 294 10.59 38.61 10.29
CA PRO A 294 11.05 38.71 8.91
C PRO A 294 12.01 37.56 8.54
N ILE A 295 11.61 36.32 8.82
CA ILE A 295 12.41 35.12 8.56
C ILE A 295 11.62 34.12 7.72
N ARG A 296 12.31 33.47 6.78
CA ARG A 296 11.76 32.36 6.00
C ARG A 296 12.07 31.04 6.69
N ALA A 297 11.14 30.09 6.60
CA ALA A 297 11.28 28.78 7.20
C ALA A 297 10.58 27.72 6.35
N GLY A 298 11.07 26.50 6.49
CA GLY A 298 10.55 25.31 5.86
C GLY A 298 11.33 24.09 6.37
N PHE A 299 10.98 22.93 5.86
CA PHE A 299 11.62 21.67 6.24
C PHE A 299 12.15 20.97 5.00
N VAL A 300 13.34 20.38 5.11
CA VAL A 300 14.00 19.65 4.03
C VAL A 300 14.45 18.30 4.59
N HIS A 301 14.04 17.22 3.94
CA HIS A 301 14.55 15.90 4.24
C HIS A 301 15.78 15.63 3.38
N PHE A 302 16.88 15.26 4.03
CA PHE A 302 18.01 14.67 3.34
C PHE A 302 17.87 13.14 3.35
N PRO A 303 18.23 12.45 2.26
CA PRO A 303 18.35 11.01 2.29
C PRO A 303 19.47 10.57 3.22
N ALA A 304 19.57 9.27 3.48
CA ALA A 304 20.70 8.74 4.24
C ALA A 304 22.03 9.05 3.53
N SER A 305 23.12 9.14 4.30
CA SER A 305 24.45 9.16 3.68
C SER A 305 24.76 7.81 3.06
N THR A 306 25.66 7.76 2.06
CA THR A 306 26.11 6.49 1.49
C THR A 306 26.67 5.56 2.56
N GLU A 307 27.39 6.08 3.56
CA GLU A 307 27.91 5.31 4.69
C GLU A 307 26.80 4.77 5.60
N MET A 308 25.75 5.56 5.86
CA MET A 308 24.58 5.10 6.62
C MET A 308 23.82 4.02 5.84
N ALA A 309 23.70 4.16 4.52
CA ALA A 309 23.10 3.16 3.67
C ALA A 309 23.91 1.86 3.60
N VAL A 310 25.22 1.86 3.88
CA VAL A 310 25.97 0.59 4.05
C VAL A 310 25.37 -0.26 5.18
N LEU A 311 24.88 0.38 6.24
CA LEU A 311 24.23 -0.31 7.37
C LEU A 311 22.77 -0.65 7.08
N GLN A 312 22.15 0.00 6.09
CA GLN A 312 20.77 -0.23 5.67
C GLN A 312 20.62 -0.06 4.15
N PRO A 313 21.02 -1.08 3.35
CA PRO A 313 21.26 -0.95 1.90
C PRO A 313 20.05 -0.52 1.05
N SER A 314 18.82 -0.70 1.55
CA SER A 314 17.60 -0.28 0.85
C SER A 314 17.23 1.18 1.01
N VAL A 315 17.88 1.92 1.90
CA VAL A 315 17.56 3.34 2.09
C VAL A 315 18.17 4.14 0.95
N PRO A 316 17.37 4.91 0.17
CA PRO A 316 17.90 5.83 -0.82
C PRO A 316 18.94 6.74 -0.18
N SER A 317 20.10 6.85 -0.83
CA SER A 317 21.23 7.60 -0.27
C SER A 317 21.88 8.53 -1.26
N LEU A 318 22.55 9.54 -0.73
CA LEU A 318 23.46 10.40 -1.47
C LEU A 318 24.81 10.48 -0.76
N PRO A 319 25.92 10.60 -1.50
CA PRO A 319 27.22 10.86 -0.89
C PRO A 319 27.18 12.16 -0.08
N ILE A 320 27.79 12.18 1.11
CA ILE A 320 27.89 13.40 1.93
C ILE A 320 28.41 14.60 1.13
N PRO A 321 29.44 14.48 0.27
CA PRO A 321 29.88 15.60 -0.55
C PRO A 321 28.77 16.18 -1.45
N MET A 322 27.90 15.33 -2.00
CA MET A 322 26.78 15.77 -2.82
C MET A 322 25.69 16.44 -1.99
N MET A 323 25.37 15.90 -0.81
CA MET A 323 24.44 16.53 0.13
C MET A 323 24.93 17.91 0.59
N LEU A 324 26.24 18.08 0.77
CA LEU A 324 26.84 19.39 1.08
C LEU A 324 26.70 20.38 -0.08
N VAL A 325 26.86 19.93 -1.33
CA VAL A 325 26.60 20.77 -2.51
C VAL A 325 25.12 21.15 -2.56
N ALA A 326 24.21 20.20 -2.34
CA ALA A 326 22.77 20.45 -2.29
C ALA A 326 22.43 21.52 -1.24
N LEU A 327 22.96 21.40 -0.03
CA LEU A 327 22.78 22.37 1.04
C LEU A 327 23.26 23.77 0.62
N ARG A 328 24.43 23.87 -0.02
CA ARG A 328 24.95 25.15 -0.53
C ARG A 328 24.07 25.75 -1.62
N VAL A 329 23.58 24.94 -2.55
CA VAL A 329 22.65 25.37 -3.61
C VAL A 329 21.36 25.90 -3.00
N MET A 330 20.81 25.19 -2.01
CA MET A 330 19.62 25.61 -1.28
C MET A 330 19.81 26.96 -0.58
N ILE A 331 20.88 27.10 0.22
CA ILE A 331 21.18 28.36 0.92
C ILE A 331 21.37 29.51 -0.06
N ARG A 332 22.12 29.31 -1.16
CA ARG A 332 22.31 30.35 -2.18
C ARG A 332 21.00 30.76 -2.84
N THR A 333 20.13 29.79 -3.12
CA THR A 333 18.81 30.06 -3.71
C THR A 333 17.95 30.88 -2.76
N VAL A 334 17.95 30.52 -1.46
CA VAL A 334 17.22 31.29 -0.44
C VAL A 334 17.76 32.72 -0.33
N VAL A 335 19.08 32.91 -0.33
CA VAL A 335 19.68 34.25 -0.19
C VAL A 335 19.45 35.13 -1.43
N ALA A 336 19.31 34.54 -2.61
CA ALA A 336 19.13 35.28 -3.87
C ALA A 336 17.71 35.80 -4.10
N GLU A 337 16.71 35.16 -3.51
CA GLU A 337 15.28 35.56 -3.51
C GLU A 337 14.97 36.44 -2.30
#